data_AF-A0A7V9IGB4-F1
#
_entry.id   AF-A0A7V9IGB4-F1
#
_cell.length_a   1.000
_cell.length_b   1.000
_cell.length_c   1.000
_cell.angle_alpha   90.00
_cell.angle_beta   90.00
_cell.angle_gamma   90.00
#
_symmetry.space_group_name_H-M   'P 1'
#
loop_
_entity.id
_entity.type
_entity.pdbx_description
1 polymer ?
#
loop_
_entity_poly.entity_id
_entity_poly.type
_entity_poly.pdbx_seq_one_letter_code
_entity_poly.pdbx_strand_id
1 'polypeptide(L)'
;PHEDPDPALRIARRILQRLDGMGKWGGYHTDFAHLARGFAGNDRQLASDVGEALLSEGLLAEKPSVGQRHVFLNPRRAGDIRRLIESGVQPSGLSLARK
;
A
#
# COMPACT_ATOMS: atom_id res chain seq x y z
N PRO A 1 -3.17 -4.17 -17.32
CA PRO A 1 -2.95 -4.98 -16.09
C PRO A 1 -1.49 -5.44 -16.04
N HIS A 2 -0.76 -5.20 -14.96
CA HIS A 2 0.63 -5.65 -14.86
C HIS A 2 0.69 -7.11 -14.40
N GLU A 3 1.43 -7.94 -15.13
CA GLU A 3 1.60 -9.37 -14.87
C GLU A 3 2.82 -9.63 -13.96
N ASP A 4 2.87 -8.99 -12.80
CA ASP A 4 3.96 -9.31 -11.85
C ASP A 4 3.77 -10.76 -11.36
N PRO A 5 4.79 -11.64 -11.39
CA PRO A 5 4.64 -13.03 -10.96
C PRO A 5 4.37 -13.14 -9.46
N ASP A 6 4.91 -12.19 -8.67
CA ASP A 6 4.72 -12.14 -7.22
C ASP A 6 3.32 -11.58 -6.84
N PRO A 7 2.44 -12.37 -6.19
CA PRO A 7 1.14 -11.90 -5.73
C PRO A 7 1.20 -10.71 -4.78
N ALA A 8 2.22 -10.64 -3.91
CA ALA A 8 2.36 -9.55 -2.97
C ALA A 8 2.68 -8.23 -3.69
N LEU A 9 3.57 -8.28 -4.70
CA LEU A 9 3.88 -7.14 -5.54
C LEU A 9 2.66 -6.64 -6.33
N ARG A 10 1.87 -7.56 -6.93
CA ARG A 10 0.63 -7.19 -7.63
C ARG A 10 -0.35 -6.46 -6.70
N ILE A 11 -0.53 -6.98 -5.48
CA ILE A 11 -1.42 -6.40 -4.48
C ILE A 11 -0.91 -5.04 -4.01
N ALA A 12 0.39 -4.92 -3.72
CA ALA A 12 1.02 -3.66 -3.31
C ALA A 12 0.77 -2.57 -4.35
N ARG A 13 1.05 -2.87 -5.63
CA ARG A 13 0.81 -1.93 -6.74
C ARG A 13 -0.66 -1.55 -6.84
N ARG A 14 -1.59 -2.52 -6.75
CA ARG A 14 -3.03 -2.25 -6.84
C ARG A 14 -3.54 -1.39 -5.68
N ILE A 15 -3.02 -1.59 -4.47
CA ILE A 15 -3.32 -0.74 -3.30
C ILE A 15 -2.83 0.68 -3.56
N LEU A 16 -1.55 0.84 -3.90
CA LEU A 16 -0.93 2.16 -4.10
C LEU A 16 -1.56 2.92 -5.27
N GLN A 17 -1.82 2.27 -6.40
CA GLN A 17 -2.53 2.84 -7.56
C GLN A 17 -3.91 3.36 -7.18
N ARG A 18 -4.67 2.59 -6.38
CA ARG A 18 -6.01 3.01 -5.94
C ARG A 18 -5.93 4.24 -5.04
N LEU A 19 -5.01 4.24 -4.07
CA LEU A 19 -4.83 5.37 -3.16
C LEU A 19 -4.37 6.63 -3.91
N ASP A 20 -3.45 6.48 -4.87
CA ASP A 20 -2.94 7.58 -5.68
C ASP A 20 -4.04 8.16 -6.58
N GLY A 21 -4.81 7.31 -7.25
CA GLY A 21 -5.97 7.74 -8.06
C GLY A 21 -7.08 8.42 -7.24
N MET A 22 -7.19 8.12 -5.94
CA MET A 22 -8.10 8.81 -5.01
C MET A 22 -7.49 10.07 -4.38
N GLY A 23 -6.22 10.38 -4.64
CA GLY A 23 -5.51 11.51 -4.04
C GLY A 23 -5.27 11.36 -2.53
N LYS A 24 -5.16 10.12 -2.02
CA LYS A 24 -4.98 9.82 -0.57
C LYS A 24 -3.56 10.14 -0.08
N TRP A 25 -3.20 11.41 -0.14
CA TRP A 25 -1.89 11.94 0.24
C TRP A 25 -2.02 12.86 1.46
N GLY A 26 -1.16 12.67 2.47
CA GLY A 26 -1.04 13.54 3.63
C GLY A 26 -2.35 13.78 4.40
N GLY A 27 -3.08 14.85 4.05
CA GLY A 27 -4.32 15.25 4.69
C GLY A 27 -5.53 14.35 4.38
N TYR A 28 -5.51 13.64 3.25
CA TYR A 28 -6.61 12.77 2.85
C TYR A 28 -6.26 11.29 3.03
N HIS A 29 -7.05 10.60 3.85
CA HIS A 29 -6.70 9.30 4.41
C HIS A 29 -7.89 8.33 4.35
N THR A 30 -7.63 7.05 4.59
CA THR A 30 -8.64 5.98 4.64
C THR A 30 -8.38 5.06 5.81
N ASP A 31 -9.40 4.37 6.30
CA ASP A 31 -9.22 3.26 7.22
C ASP A 31 -8.32 2.16 6.63
N PHE A 32 -7.43 1.59 7.44
CA PHE A 32 -6.50 0.54 7.03
C PHE A 32 -7.21 -0.72 6.52
N ALA A 33 -8.33 -1.12 7.12
CA ALA A 33 -9.10 -2.28 6.66
C ALA A 33 -9.66 -2.09 5.25
N HIS A 34 -9.77 -0.85 4.77
CA HIS A 34 -10.19 -0.58 3.38
C HIS A 34 -9.11 -0.89 2.34
N LEU A 35 -7.84 -1.07 2.72
CA LEU A 35 -6.80 -1.48 1.79
C LEU A 35 -7.14 -2.83 1.13
N ALA A 36 -7.63 -3.77 1.93
CA ALA A 36 -8.05 -5.11 1.51
C ALA A 36 -9.44 -5.15 0.83
N ARG A 37 -10.15 -4.02 0.74
CA ARG A 37 -11.48 -3.98 0.09
C ARG A 37 -11.35 -4.27 -1.41
N GLY A 38 -12.22 -5.15 -1.90
CA GLY A 38 -12.24 -5.60 -3.29
C GLY A 38 -11.27 -6.75 -3.61
N PHE A 39 -10.53 -7.26 -2.61
CA PHE A 39 -9.82 -8.54 -2.68
C PHE A 39 -10.67 -9.63 -2.03
N ALA A 40 -10.57 -10.86 -2.53
CA ALA A 40 -11.39 -12.01 -2.10
C ALA A 40 -10.51 -13.16 -1.59
N GLY A 41 -11.05 -13.98 -0.70
CA GLY A 41 -10.35 -15.17 -0.17
C GLY A 41 -8.97 -14.84 0.41
N ASN A 42 -7.97 -15.64 0.05
CA ASN A 42 -6.59 -15.52 0.53
C ASN A 42 -5.92 -14.19 0.14
N ASP A 43 -6.36 -13.56 -0.96
CA ASP A 43 -5.82 -12.26 -1.37
C ASP A 43 -6.22 -11.14 -0.40
N ARG A 44 -7.33 -11.30 0.32
CA ARG A 44 -7.76 -10.31 1.31
C ARG A 44 -6.81 -10.27 2.50
N GLN A 45 -6.40 -11.44 3.02
CA GLN A 45 -5.42 -11.51 4.10
C GLN A 45 -4.06 -11.01 3.60
N LEU A 46 -3.62 -11.43 2.42
CA LEU A 46 -2.37 -10.97 1.83
C LEU A 46 -2.37 -9.44 1.62
N ALA A 47 -3.51 -8.84 1.27
CA ALA A 47 -3.62 -7.39 1.15
C ALA A 47 -3.47 -6.65 2.47
N SER A 48 -3.94 -7.23 3.59
CA SER A 48 -3.69 -6.71 4.92
C SER A 48 -2.20 -6.78 5.26
N ASP A 49 -1.56 -7.95 5.03
CA ASP A 49 -0.13 -8.16 5.33
C ASP A 49 0.77 -7.24 4.50
N VAL A 50 0.44 -7.06 3.21
CA VAL A 50 1.11 -6.09 2.34
C VAL A 50 0.89 -4.66 2.83
N GLY A 51 -0.31 -4.34 3.32
CA GLY A 51 -0.59 -3.04 3.95
C GLY A 51 0.34 -2.75 5.13
N GLU A 52 0.60 -3.75 5.97
CA GLU A 52 1.54 -3.64 7.10
C GLU A 52 2.97 -3.43 6.61
N ALA A 53 3.41 -4.18 5.59
CA ALA A 53 4.75 -4.03 5.03
C ALA A 53 4.98 -2.61 4.45
N LEU A 54 3.99 -2.10 3.71
CA LEU A 54 4.03 -0.74 3.16
C LEU A 54 4.07 0.33 4.25
N LEU A 55 3.43 0.07 5.39
CA LEU A 55 3.42 0.97 6.54
C LEU A 55 4.73 0.92 7.33
N SER A 56 5.25 -0.29 7.57
CA SER A 56 6.53 -0.52 8.23
C SER A 56 7.66 0.18 7.48
N GLU A 57 7.64 0.14 6.15
CA GLU A 57 8.62 0.85 5.33
C GLU A 57 8.31 2.32 5.06
N GLY A 58 7.21 2.84 5.60
CA GLY A 58 6.87 4.25 5.52
C GLY A 58 6.42 4.72 4.13
N LEU A 59 6.04 3.81 3.22
CA LEU A 59 5.31 4.18 1.99
C LEU A 59 3.88 4.62 2.35
N LEU A 60 3.28 3.95 3.34
CA LEU A 60 2.10 4.43 4.03
C LEU A 60 2.49 5.08 5.35
N ALA A 61 1.72 6.08 5.78
CA ALA A 61 1.84 6.69 7.08
C ALA A 61 0.50 6.67 7.81
N GLU A 62 0.54 6.53 9.13
CA GLU A 62 -0.65 6.54 9.98
C GLU A 62 -1.06 7.96 10.36
N LYS A 63 -2.37 8.17 10.51
CA LYS A 63 -2.93 9.37 11.13
C LYS A 63 -3.39 9.03 12.56
N PRO A 64 -2.67 9.47 13.61
CA PRO A 64 -2.96 9.07 14.99
C PRO A 64 -4.25 9.68 15.60
N SER A 65 -4.87 10.65 14.92
CA SER A 65 -5.86 11.56 15.53
C SER A 65 -7.33 11.12 15.46
N VAL A 66 -7.65 9.97 14.85
CA VAL A 66 -9.03 9.64 14.41
C VAL A 66 -9.64 8.41 15.09
N GLY A 67 -9.01 7.88 16.14
CA GLY A 67 -9.52 6.75 16.95
C GLY A 67 -9.49 5.38 16.25
N GLN A 68 -9.59 5.35 14.92
CA GLN A 68 -9.38 4.20 14.05
C GLN A 68 -8.03 4.31 13.34
N ARG A 69 -7.47 3.16 12.93
CA ARG A 69 -6.14 3.11 12.29
C ARG A 69 -6.27 3.51 10.83
N HIS A 70 -6.07 4.80 10.56
CA HIS A 70 -6.16 5.33 9.20
C HIS A 70 -4.78 5.57 8.60
N VAL A 71 -4.69 5.38 7.28
CA VAL A 71 -3.48 5.49 6.49
C VAL A 71 -3.64 6.38 5.27
N PHE A 72 -2.51 6.91 4.81
CA PHE A 72 -2.38 7.68 3.58
C PHE A 72 -1.00 7.44 2.95
N LEU A 73 -0.86 7.76 1.67
CA LEU A 73 0.42 7.72 0.96
C LEU A 73 1.35 8.79 1.50
N ASN A 74 2.57 8.40 1.89
CA ASN A 74 3.55 9.30 2.47
C ASN A 74 4.13 10.24 1.39
N PRO A 75 3.87 11.55 1.41
CA PRO A 75 4.36 12.48 0.38
C PRO A 75 5.88 12.54 0.30
N ARG A 76 6.58 12.27 1.42
CA ARG A 76 8.05 12.21 1.46
C ARG A 76 8.64 11.04 0.68
N ARG A 77 7.82 10.01 0.40
CA ARG A 77 8.19 8.82 -0.36
C ARG A 77 7.51 8.77 -1.73
N ALA A 78 6.96 9.88 -2.22
CA ALA A 78 6.18 9.91 -3.47
C ALA A 78 6.95 9.36 -4.69
N GLY A 79 8.26 9.62 -4.78
CA GLY A 79 9.10 9.07 -5.85
C GLY A 79 9.21 7.54 -5.82
N ASP A 80 9.37 6.95 -4.63
CA ASP A 80 9.40 5.49 -4.46
C ASP A 80 8.03 4.87 -4.78
N ILE A 81 6.96 5.49 -4.29
CA ILE A 81 5.58 5.03 -4.50
C ILE A 81 5.25 5.01 -5.99
N ARG A 82 5.56 6.10 -6.71
CA ARG A 82 5.32 6.18 -8.16
C ARG A 82 6.16 5.17 -8.94
N ARG A 83 7.44 5.00 -8.61
CA ARG A 83 8.28 3.95 -9.23
C ARG A 83 7.72 2.55 -9.01
N LEU A 84 7.27 2.24 -7.80
CA LEU A 84 6.65 0.95 -7.50
C LEU A 84 5.36 0.76 -8.29
N ILE A 85 4.51 1.80 -8.38
CA ILE A 85 3.28 1.78 -9.17
C ILE A 85 3.57 1.54 -10.66
N GLU A 86 4.49 2.31 -11.25
CA GLU A 86 4.75 2.37 -12.68
C GLU A 86 5.55 1.16 -13.18
N SER A 87 6.67 0.85 -12.51
CA SER A 87 7.65 -0.14 -12.97
C SER A 87 7.82 -1.33 -12.05
N GLY A 88 7.10 -1.41 -10.93
CA GLY A 88 7.23 -2.51 -9.96
C GLY A 88 8.54 -2.49 -9.16
N VAL A 89 9.31 -1.39 -9.25
CA VAL A 89 10.60 -1.27 -8.56
C VAL A 89 10.35 -1.02 -7.08
N GLN A 90 10.74 -1.99 -6.25
CA GLN A 90 10.62 -1.90 -4.80
C GLN A 90 11.74 -1.01 -4.22
N PRO A 91 11.43 -0.10 -3.29
CA PRO A 91 12.46 0.67 -2.60
C PRO A 91 13.30 -0.23 -1.70
N SER A 92 14.56 0.16 -1.49
CA SER A 92 15.49 -0.51 -0.58
C SER A 92 14.84 -0.69 0.80
N GLY A 93 14.81 -1.93 1.30
CA GLY A 93 14.22 -2.26 2.60
C GLY A 93 12.82 -2.88 2.52
N LEU A 94 12.06 -2.66 1.44
CA LEU A 94 10.73 -3.24 1.31
C LEU A 94 10.80 -4.76 1.16
N SER A 95 10.31 -5.45 2.19
CA SER A 95 10.10 -6.89 2.20
C SER A 95 8.61 -7.19 2.10
N LEU A 96 8.18 -7.58 0.91
CA LEU A 96 6.83 -8.12 0.67
C LEU A 96 6.74 -9.64 0.92
N ALA A 97 7.86 -10.29 1.23
CA ALA A 97 7.91 -11.71 1.52
C ALA A 97 7.12 -12.04 2.80
N ARG A 98 6.30 -13.10 2.73
CA ARG A 98 5.66 -13.69 3.91
C ARG A 98 6.76 -14.11 4.90
N LYS A 99 6.69 -13.62 6.14
CA LYS A 99 7.24 -14.38 7.28
C LYS A 99 6.35 -15.57 7.57
#